data_AF-A0A5K0ZDG4-F1
#
_entry.id   AF-A0A5K0ZDG4-F1
#
_cell.length_a   1.000
_cell.length_b   1.000
_cell.length_c   1.000
_cell.angle_alpha   90.00
_cell.angle_beta   90.00
_cell.angle_gamma   90.00
#
_symmetry.space_group_name_H-M   'P 1'
#
loop_
_entity.id
_entity.type
_entity.pdbx_description
1 polymer ?
#
loop_
_entity_poly.entity_id
_entity_poly.type
_entity_poly.pdbx_seq_one_letter_code
_entity_poly.pdbx_strand_id
1 'polypeptide(L)' 'IILNNVLLVSTKSNTYIGKPVVPNAAVHAVVEEH' A
#
# COMPACT_ATOMS: atom_id res chain seq x y z
N ILE A 1 -6.87 -6.74 8.90
CA ILE A 1 -5.47 -6.31 9.17
C ILE A 1 -5.12 -5.07 8.35
N ILE A 2 -4.20 -4.23 8.83
CA ILE A 2 -3.72 -3.05 8.10
C ILE A 2 -2.22 -3.20 7.85
N LEU A 3 -1.78 -3.01 6.60
CA LEU A 3 -0.37 -3.01 6.19
C LEU A 3 0.06 -1.58 5.86
N ASN A 4 1.05 -1.04 6.56
CA ASN A 4 1.50 0.37 6.39
C ASN A 4 2.77 0.52 5.55
N ASN A 5 3.51 -0.58 5.31
CA ASN A 5 4.74 -0.53 4.52
C ASN A 5 4.41 -0.75 3.03
N VAL A 6 3.92 0.31 2.39
CA VAL A 6 3.58 0.31 0.96
C VAL A 6 4.76 0.83 0.15
N LEU A 7 5.22 0.07 -0.84
CA LEU A 7 6.39 0.44 -1.66
C LEU A 7 6.01 1.18 -2.94
N LEU A 8 4.86 0.83 -3.53
CA LEU A 8 4.38 1.38 -4.79
C LEU A 8 2.85 1.41 -4.80
N VAL A 9 2.27 2.50 -5.27
CA VAL A 9 0.84 2.64 -5.55
C VAL A 9 0.68 3.08 -6.99
N SER A 10 -0.07 2.33 -7.78
CA SER A 10 -0.33 2.66 -9.19
C SER A 10 -1.83 2.81 -9.44
N THR A 11 -2.17 3.75 -10.30
CA THR A 11 -3.47 3.92 -10.91
C THR A 11 -3.28 4.02 -12.42
N LYS A 12 -4.37 4.02 -13.19
CA LYS A 12 -4.28 4.16 -14.65
C LYS A 12 -3.54 5.43 -15.10
N SER A 13 -3.60 6.50 -14.32
CA SER A 13 -3.05 7.82 -14.68
C SER A 13 -1.79 8.20 -13.90
N ASN A 14 -1.52 7.55 -12.77
CA ASN A 14 -0.44 7.96 -11.86
C ASN A 14 0.29 6.77 -11.28
N THR A 15 1.55 6.95 -10.94
CA THR A 15 2.32 5.97 -10.16
C THR A 15 3.11 6.71 -9.09
N TYR A 16 2.96 6.26 -7.85
CA TYR A 16 3.66 6.75 -6.68
C TYR A 16 4.69 5.70 -6.25
N ILE A 17 5.97 6.06 -6.28
CA ILE A 17 7.08 5.18 -5.92
C ILE A 17 7.67 5.66 -4.60
N GLY A 18 7.62 4.82 -3.57
CA GLY A 18 8.19 5.10 -2.27
C GLY A 18 9.73 5.12 -2.28
N LYS A 19 10.32 5.95 -1.41
CA LYS A 19 11.76 5.95 -1.12
C LYS A 19 11.96 6.19 0.39
N PRO A 20 12.01 5.15 1.25
CA PRO A 20 11.86 3.71 0.97
C PRO A 20 10.41 3.21 0.87
N VAL A 21 9.44 3.97 1.40
CA VAL A 21 7.99 3.63 1.42
C VAL A 21 7.17 4.84 0.96
N VAL A 22 5.92 4.63 0.56
CA VAL A 22 4.96 5.70 0.23
C VAL A 22 4.41 6.26 1.55
N PRO A 23 4.63 7.54 1.86
CA PRO A 23 4.20 8.12 3.13
C PRO A 23 2.66 8.13 3.24
N ASN A 24 2.15 7.85 4.43
CA ASN A 24 0.71 7.85 4.76
C ASN A 24 -0.15 6.88 3.94
N ALA A 25 0.46 5.90 3.27
CA ALA A 25 -0.26 4.83 2.59
C ALA A 25 -0.63 3.70 3.55
N ALA A 26 -1.83 3.15 3.39
CA ALA A 26 -2.31 2.01 4.17
C ALA A 26 -3.12 1.06 3.29
N VAL A 27 -2.90 -0.25 3.47
CA VAL A 27 -3.68 -1.30 2.81
C VAL A 27 -4.57 -1.96 3.85
N HIS A 28 -5.88 -1.87 3.65
CA HIS A 28 -6.87 -2.58 4.43
C HIS A 28 -7.08 -3.96 3.82
N ALA A 29 -6.82 -5.02 4.58
CA ALA A 29 -7.03 -6.39 4.15
C ALA A 29 -7.86 -7.18 5.17
N VAL A 30 -8.60 -8.18 4.70
CA VAL A 30 -9.35 -9.13 5.53
C VAL A 30 -8.59 -10.46 5.49
N VAL A 31 -8.55 -11.16 6.63
CA VAL A 31 -7.98 -12.51 6.72
C VAL A 31 -9.13 -13.49 6.56
N GLU A 32 -9.08 -14.31 5.52
CA GLU A 32 -10.16 -15.24 5.18
C GLU A 32 -10.13 -16.49 6.09
N GLU A 33 -8.96 -17.00 6.46
CA GLU A 33 -8.78 -18.12 7.41
C GLU A 33 -7.57 -17.88 8.34
N HIS A 34 -7.64 -18.42 9.56
CA HIS A 34 -6.61 -18.29 10.60
C HIS A 34 -5.63 -19.46 10.61
#